data_AF-A0A0P9ELD4-F1
#
_entry.id   AF-A0A0P9ELD4-F1
#
_cell.length_a   1.000
_cell.length_b   1.000
_cell.length_c   1.000
_cell.angle_alpha   90.00
_cell.angle_beta   90.00
_cell.angle_gamma   90.00
#
_symmetry.space_group_name_H-M   'P 1'
#
loop_
_entity.id
_entity.type
_entity.pdbx_description
1 polymer ?
#
loop_
_entity_poly.entity_id
_entity_poly.type
_entity_poly.pdbx_seq_one_letter_code
_entity_poly.pdbx_strand_id
1 'polypeptide(L)'
;MLGCSGWHYKDWVGPLYRTAEESKLAAYSKIFKTVEIDSTFYAYPSRGTVMGWLKYTKPDFVYTAKLPRLITHKKKLNPKQGVEDDLERFCELMEPLRLGGKLGCLLIQCPPGLSFDLNLLGSFFGVLPSDFRFAIEFRDPSWLRDETWKLLERYRVAYTIVDEPLLPPTAMVTTDIAYMRWHGRGKRPWYNYHYKVEELEPWIPKVKEAASKAEIVYGYFNNHYHGYAVENCLQVLEMLGVITPEQAEAKQTVEGFFEVKAVVPTTLEKRPITLTAFMPEKIDRMEFQELLHVFMDGGRVKRAKGIKDKEVAIQEVTDDQVRALIREYHLLIDLQNRAILHDCADWSRCIPVKQFCKHVGKVMMLIPREMAVKVMRKICLEREGWEFKPYVA
;
A
#
# COMPACT_ATOMS: atom_id res chain seq x y z
N MET A 1 -6.59 13.49 -16.59
CA MET A 1 -7.39 12.75 -15.60
C MET A 1 -6.54 12.52 -14.37
N LEU A 2 -6.89 13.15 -13.24
CA LEU A 2 -6.18 12.97 -11.98
C LEU A 2 -7.07 12.26 -10.96
N GLY A 3 -6.46 11.39 -10.16
CA GLY A 3 -7.13 10.65 -9.09
C GLY A 3 -6.12 10.07 -8.11
N CYS A 4 -6.49 8.94 -7.50
CA CYS A 4 -5.71 8.29 -6.46
C CYS A 4 -5.32 6.87 -6.89
N SER A 5 -4.28 6.34 -6.25
CA SER A 5 -3.98 4.91 -6.29
C SER A 5 -4.87 4.21 -5.27
N GLY A 6 -5.86 3.45 -5.76
CA GLY A 6 -6.88 2.80 -4.97
C GLY A 6 -8.00 3.74 -4.47
N TRP A 7 -9.06 3.12 -3.97
CA TRP A 7 -10.21 3.80 -3.37
C TRP A 7 -10.63 3.19 -2.03
N HIS A 8 -10.31 1.92 -1.75
CA HIS A 8 -10.84 1.24 -0.56
C HIS A 8 -9.94 1.43 0.68
N TYR A 9 -10.01 2.61 1.31
CA TYR A 9 -9.25 2.94 2.52
C TYR A 9 -10.16 3.32 3.69
N LYS A 10 -9.93 2.73 4.88
CA LYS A 10 -10.69 3.06 6.10
C LYS A 10 -10.42 4.48 6.59
N ASP A 11 -9.17 4.91 6.47
CA ASP A 11 -8.71 6.27 6.83
C ASP A 11 -9.40 7.38 6.03
N TRP A 12 -10.12 7.02 4.96
CA TRP A 12 -10.86 7.98 4.16
C TRP A 12 -12.31 8.16 4.65
N VAL A 13 -12.74 7.44 5.71
CA VAL A 13 -13.99 7.71 6.44
C VAL A 13 -13.84 8.96 7.29
N GLY A 14 -14.68 9.96 7.05
CA GLY A 14 -14.49 11.34 7.46
C GLY A 14 -14.18 12.23 6.26
N PRO A 15 -12.93 12.20 5.74
CA PRO A 15 -12.52 13.15 4.71
C PRO A 15 -13.19 12.92 3.34
N LEU A 16 -13.40 11.67 2.91
CA LEU A 16 -14.06 11.37 1.62
C LEU A 16 -15.34 10.55 1.77
N TYR A 17 -15.35 9.61 2.71
CA TYR A 17 -16.46 8.70 2.95
C TYR A 17 -17.26 9.13 4.19
N ARG A 18 -18.58 9.17 4.06
CA ARG A 18 -19.51 9.49 5.14
C ARG A 18 -19.52 8.41 6.22
N THR A 19 -19.54 7.13 5.83
CA THR A 19 -19.61 6.00 6.79
C THR A 19 -18.72 4.85 6.34
N ALA A 20 -18.46 3.87 7.20
CA ALA A 20 -17.63 2.71 6.85
C ALA A 20 -18.35 1.74 5.89
N GLU A 21 -19.69 1.73 5.94
CA GLU A 21 -20.58 0.76 5.28
C GLU A 21 -20.94 1.15 3.85
N GLU A 22 -20.77 2.43 3.47
CA GLU A 22 -21.11 2.86 2.12
C GLU A 22 -20.19 2.26 1.06
N SER A 23 -20.69 2.14 -0.18
CA SER A 23 -19.90 1.69 -1.32
C SER A 23 -18.80 2.69 -1.64
N LYS A 24 -17.55 2.32 -1.31
CA LYS A 24 -16.36 3.15 -1.49
C LYS A 24 -16.14 3.55 -2.94
N LEU A 25 -16.37 2.63 -3.88
CA LEU A 25 -16.24 2.92 -5.31
C LEU A 25 -17.31 3.90 -5.79
N ALA A 26 -18.55 3.77 -5.31
CA ALA A 26 -19.64 4.67 -5.68
C ALA A 26 -19.42 6.07 -5.09
N ALA A 27 -18.92 6.18 -3.85
CA ALA A 27 -18.58 7.46 -3.25
C ALA A 27 -17.38 8.11 -3.98
N TYR A 28 -16.31 7.34 -4.23
CA TYR A 28 -15.12 7.81 -4.93
C TYR A 28 -15.41 8.33 -6.35
N SER A 29 -16.18 7.56 -7.13
CA SER A 29 -16.53 7.89 -8.52
C SER A 29 -17.51 9.06 -8.68
N LYS A 30 -18.05 9.60 -7.59
CA LYS A 30 -18.76 10.88 -7.61
C LYS A 30 -17.81 12.06 -7.71
N ILE A 31 -16.60 11.94 -7.13
CA ILE A 31 -15.62 13.03 -7.01
C ILE A 31 -14.55 12.93 -8.10
N PHE A 32 -13.99 11.73 -8.30
CA PHE A 32 -12.93 11.52 -9.29
C PHE A 32 -13.46 10.78 -10.52
N LYS A 33 -12.91 11.10 -11.69
CA LYS A 33 -13.23 10.44 -12.97
C LYS A 33 -12.29 9.28 -13.28
N THR A 34 -11.26 9.06 -12.47
CA THR A 34 -10.28 8.00 -12.70
C THR A 34 -9.72 7.47 -11.39
N VAL A 35 -9.26 6.22 -11.42
CA VAL A 35 -8.52 5.59 -10.32
C VAL A 35 -7.52 4.58 -10.86
N GLU A 36 -6.40 4.43 -10.18
CA GLU A 36 -5.46 3.34 -10.45
C GLU A 36 -5.82 2.13 -9.56
N ILE A 37 -6.08 0.99 -10.18
CA ILE A 37 -6.31 -0.28 -9.51
C ILE A 37 -4.95 -0.86 -9.10
N ASP A 38 -4.64 -0.79 -7.81
CA ASP A 38 -3.42 -1.36 -7.24
C ASP A 38 -3.65 -2.77 -6.63
N SER A 39 -4.91 -3.18 -6.41
CA SER A 39 -5.22 -4.51 -5.85
C SER A 39 -4.79 -5.66 -6.74
N THR A 40 -4.80 -5.44 -8.06
CA THR A 40 -4.37 -6.41 -9.09
C THR A 40 -2.89 -6.78 -9.00
N PHE A 41 -2.08 -5.91 -8.36
CA PHE A 41 -0.69 -6.21 -8.06
C PHE A 41 -0.54 -7.42 -7.13
N TYR A 42 -1.45 -7.57 -6.17
CA TYR A 42 -1.35 -8.62 -5.15
C TYR A 42 -1.97 -9.94 -5.62
N ALA A 43 -3.03 -9.88 -6.42
CA ALA A 43 -3.71 -11.04 -6.98
C ALA A 43 -4.44 -10.69 -8.27
N TYR A 44 -4.56 -11.65 -9.18
CA TYR A 44 -5.45 -11.53 -10.34
C TYR A 44 -6.88 -11.25 -9.86
N PRO A 45 -7.61 -10.31 -10.49
CA PRO A 45 -9.00 -10.08 -10.15
C PRO A 45 -9.86 -11.24 -10.64
N SER A 46 -11.00 -11.47 -9.99
CA SER A 46 -12.01 -12.38 -10.55
C SER A 46 -12.73 -11.70 -11.72
N ARG A 47 -13.25 -12.50 -12.68
CA ARG A 47 -14.11 -11.96 -13.75
C ARG A 47 -15.30 -11.16 -13.18
N GLY A 48 -15.93 -11.66 -12.13
CA GLY A 48 -17.04 -10.97 -11.45
C GLY A 48 -16.63 -9.60 -10.87
N THR A 49 -15.41 -9.49 -10.33
CA THR A 49 -14.85 -8.23 -9.84
C THR A 49 -14.71 -7.21 -10.98
N VAL A 50 -14.13 -7.61 -12.11
CA VAL A 50 -13.94 -6.72 -13.27
C VAL A 50 -15.29 -6.28 -13.86
N MET A 51 -16.25 -7.22 -13.99
CA MET A 51 -17.61 -6.88 -14.42
C MET A 51 -18.31 -5.93 -13.44
N GLY A 52 -18.02 -6.04 -12.13
CA GLY A 52 -18.47 -5.10 -11.12
C GLY A 52 -17.92 -3.69 -11.35
N TRP A 53 -16.63 -3.55 -11.63
CA TRP A 53 -16.01 -2.25 -11.95
C TRP A 53 -16.62 -1.61 -13.20
N LEU A 54 -16.88 -2.42 -14.24
CA LEU A 54 -17.56 -1.96 -15.45
C LEU A 54 -18.98 -1.44 -15.15
N LYS A 55 -19.75 -2.19 -14.36
CA LYS A 55 -21.18 -1.93 -14.10
C LYS A 55 -21.43 -0.77 -13.14
N TYR A 56 -20.66 -0.65 -12.07
CA TYR A 56 -20.97 0.23 -10.92
C TYR A 56 -20.27 1.59 -10.95
N THR A 57 -19.83 2.04 -12.13
CA THR A 57 -19.26 3.38 -12.34
C THR A 57 -19.89 4.06 -13.55
N LYS A 58 -19.79 5.40 -13.62
CA LYS A 58 -20.29 6.19 -14.75
C LYS A 58 -19.59 5.78 -16.06
N PRO A 59 -20.22 5.98 -17.24
CA PRO A 59 -19.62 5.63 -18.53
C PRO A 59 -18.26 6.29 -18.78
N ASP A 60 -18.05 7.51 -18.29
CA ASP A 60 -16.82 8.29 -18.47
C ASP A 60 -15.76 8.02 -17.38
N PHE A 61 -16.00 7.08 -16.47
CA PHE A 61 -15.03 6.71 -15.43
C PHE A 61 -13.97 5.76 -15.98
N VAL A 62 -12.70 6.14 -15.87
CA VAL A 62 -11.57 5.41 -16.45
C VAL A 62 -10.67 4.81 -15.37
N TYR A 63 -10.40 3.53 -15.48
CA TYR A 63 -9.42 2.83 -14.65
C TYR A 63 -8.06 2.76 -15.35
N THR A 64 -6.99 2.85 -14.57
CA THR A 64 -5.72 2.20 -14.92
C THR A 64 -5.53 1.00 -14.00
N ALA A 65 -4.73 0.02 -14.39
CA ALA A 65 -4.53 -1.16 -13.55
C ALA A 65 -3.08 -1.59 -13.53
N LYS A 66 -2.57 -1.88 -12.33
CA LYS A 66 -1.21 -2.33 -12.15
C LYS A 66 -1.09 -3.81 -12.47
N LEU A 67 -0.04 -4.18 -13.20
CA LEU A 67 0.25 -5.57 -13.50
C LEU A 67 0.49 -6.36 -12.20
N PRO A 68 0.14 -7.66 -12.19
CA PRO A 68 0.44 -8.55 -11.08
C PRO A 68 1.93 -8.54 -10.69
N ARG A 69 2.20 -8.56 -9.38
CA ARG A 69 3.55 -8.67 -8.79
C ARG A 69 4.32 -9.88 -9.32
N LEU A 70 3.60 -10.92 -9.74
CA LEU A 70 4.17 -12.09 -10.39
C LEU A 70 5.00 -11.72 -11.63
N ILE A 71 4.46 -10.87 -12.51
CA ILE A 71 5.09 -10.46 -13.76
C ILE A 71 6.30 -9.55 -13.47
N THR A 72 6.08 -8.49 -12.69
CA THR A 72 7.07 -7.41 -12.51
C THR A 72 8.15 -7.72 -11.48
N HIS A 73 7.82 -8.37 -10.35
CA HIS A 73 8.75 -8.54 -9.23
C HIS A 73 9.26 -9.98 -9.10
N LYS A 74 8.41 -10.99 -9.32
CA LYS A 74 8.83 -12.40 -9.18
C LYS A 74 9.56 -12.88 -10.44
N LYS A 75 8.93 -12.72 -11.61
CA LYS A 75 9.50 -13.10 -12.91
C LYS A 75 10.36 -12.00 -13.54
N LYS A 76 10.35 -10.80 -12.95
CA LYS A 76 11.21 -9.66 -13.34
C LYS A 76 11.18 -9.35 -14.84
N LEU A 77 9.97 -9.37 -15.42
CA LEU A 77 9.73 -9.10 -16.84
C LEU A 77 10.40 -10.10 -17.81
N ASN A 78 10.98 -11.20 -17.33
CA ASN A 78 11.76 -12.11 -18.19
C ASN A 78 10.86 -13.06 -18.99
N PRO A 79 10.82 -12.98 -20.34
CA PRO A 79 10.03 -13.88 -21.17
C PRO A 79 10.29 -15.36 -20.93
N LYS A 80 11.53 -15.74 -20.62
CA LYS A 80 11.91 -17.14 -20.33
C LYS A 80 11.26 -17.71 -19.05
N GLN A 81 10.62 -16.87 -18.24
CA GLN A 81 9.88 -17.29 -17.06
C GLN A 81 8.38 -17.44 -17.34
N GLY A 82 7.94 -17.34 -18.60
CA GLY A 82 6.53 -17.42 -19.00
C GLY A 82 5.73 -16.20 -18.53
N VAL A 83 6.27 -14.99 -18.70
CA VAL A 83 5.53 -13.74 -18.41
C VAL A 83 4.49 -13.41 -19.47
N GLU A 84 4.63 -13.96 -20.67
CA GLU A 84 3.69 -13.81 -21.79
C GLU A 84 2.34 -14.42 -21.43
N ASP A 85 2.29 -15.70 -21.04
CA ASP A 85 1.07 -16.37 -20.57
C ASP A 85 0.39 -15.62 -19.39
N ASP A 86 1.18 -15.10 -18.44
CA ASP A 86 0.67 -14.33 -17.31
C ASP A 86 0.07 -12.99 -17.77
N LEU A 87 0.70 -12.35 -18.75
CA LEU A 87 0.26 -11.08 -19.32
C LEU A 87 -1.02 -11.26 -20.12
N GLU A 88 -1.09 -12.27 -20.99
CA GLU A 88 -2.30 -12.64 -21.74
C GLU A 88 -3.46 -12.89 -20.78
N ARG A 89 -3.26 -13.73 -19.76
CA ARG A 89 -4.27 -14.00 -18.74
C ARG A 89 -4.75 -12.72 -18.05
N PHE A 90 -3.83 -11.80 -17.72
CA PHE A 90 -4.22 -10.54 -17.09
C PHE A 90 -5.01 -9.65 -18.06
N CYS A 91 -4.57 -9.54 -19.31
CA CYS A 91 -5.21 -8.75 -20.34
C CYS A 91 -6.63 -9.27 -20.64
N GLU A 92 -6.82 -10.59 -20.75
CA GLU A 92 -8.13 -11.22 -20.88
C GLU A 92 -9.09 -10.87 -19.74
N LEU A 93 -8.58 -10.82 -18.50
CA LEU A 93 -9.39 -10.42 -17.35
C LEU A 93 -9.79 -8.95 -17.42
N MET A 94 -8.91 -8.09 -17.94
CA MET A 94 -9.12 -6.64 -18.06
C MET A 94 -9.89 -6.23 -19.32
N GLU A 95 -10.04 -7.15 -20.28
CA GLU A 95 -10.71 -6.96 -21.56
C GLU A 95 -12.11 -6.34 -21.46
N PRO A 96 -12.98 -6.70 -20.49
CA PRO A 96 -14.27 -6.04 -20.34
C PRO A 96 -14.18 -4.53 -20.08
N LEU A 97 -13.16 -4.06 -19.34
CA LEU A 97 -12.96 -2.63 -19.15
C LEU A 97 -12.43 -1.97 -20.42
N ARG A 98 -11.56 -2.66 -21.17
CA ARG A 98 -11.01 -2.15 -22.44
C ARG A 98 -12.10 -1.97 -23.48
N LEU A 99 -12.87 -3.02 -23.76
CA LEU A 99 -13.99 -2.98 -24.69
C LEU A 99 -15.10 -2.03 -24.24
N GLY A 100 -15.26 -1.85 -22.93
CA GLY A 100 -16.18 -0.88 -22.35
C GLY A 100 -15.68 0.58 -22.37
N GLY A 101 -14.49 0.86 -22.92
CA GLY A 101 -13.90 2.20 -22.97
C GLY A 101 -13.45 2.75 -21.59
N LYS A 102 -13.37 1.89 -20.57
CA LYS A 102 -13.05 2.25 -19.19
C LYS A 102 -11.64 1.84 -18.75
N LEU A 103 -10.79 1.33 -19.65
CA LEU A 103 -9.39 1.04 -19.36
C LEU A 103 -8.48 2.05 -20.06
N GLY A 104 -7.78 2.88 -19.29
CA GLY A 104 -6.82 3.85 -19.79
C GLY A 104 -5.54 3.18 -20.26
N CYS A 105 -4.85 2.53 -19.32
CA CYS A 105 -3.62 1.76 -19.58
C CYS A 105 -3.31 0.77 -18.44
N LEU A 106 -2.33 -0.09 -18.66
CA LEU A 106 -1.78 -1.03 -17.68
C LEU A 106 -0.40 -0.56 -17.19
N LEU A 107 -0.21 -0.53 -15.87
CA LEU A 107 1.01 -0.06 -15.22
C LEU A 107 1.99 -1.23 -14.94
N ILE A 108 3.17 -1.15 -15.54
CA ILE A 108 4.33 -2.02 -15.31
C ILE A 108 5.21 -1.33 -14.27
N GLN A 109 4.96 -1.56 -12.98
CA GLN A 109 5.82 -1.01 -11.92
C GLN A 109 6.96 -1.96 -11.58
N CYS A 110 8.19 -1.56 -11.90
CA CYS A 110 9.40 -2.34 -11.68
C CYS A 110 9.80 -2.37 -10.19
N PRO A 111 10.42 -3.45 -9.71
CA PRO A 111 10.98 -3.50 -8.35
C PRO A 111 12.23 -2.62 -8.22
N PRO A 112 12.53 -2.12 -7.02
CA PRO A 112 13.85 -1.55 -6.73
C PRO A 112 14.91 -2.65 -6.90
N GLY A 113 15.91 -2.41 -7.76
CA GLY A 113 16.98 -3.36 -8.09
C GLY A 113 16.81 -4.12 -9.42
N LEU A 114 15.80 -3.79 -10.22
CA LEU A 114 15.84 -4.09 -11.65
C LEU A 114 16.66 -2.99 -12.34
N SER A 115 17.97 -3.21 -12.49
CA SER A 115 18.87 -2.25 -13.14
C SER A 115 18.79 -2.33 -14.67
N PHE A 116 19.31 -1.32 -15.35
CA PHE A 116 19.27 -1.17 -16.81
C PHE A 116 19.74 -2.42 -17.55
N ASP A 117 18.83 -2.96 -18.37
CA ASP A 117 19.07 -4.05 -19.32
C ASP A 117 18.12 -3.89 -20.51
N LEU A 118 18.64 -3.30 -21.58
CA LEU A 118 17.85 -2.99 -22.77
C LEU A 118 17.33 -4.25 -23.49
N ASN A 119 18.09 -5.35 -23.42
CA ASN A 119 17.70 -6.61 -24.06
C ASN A 119 16.53 -7.25 -23.32
N LEU A 120 16.59 -7.28 -21.98
CA LEU A 120 15.48 -7.75 -21.15
C LEU A 120 14.22 -6.93 -21.42
N LEU A 121 14.34 -5.60 -21.38
CA LEU A 121 13.19 -4.73 -21.54
C LEU A 121 12.60 -4.81 -22.96
N GLY A 122 13.45 -4.81 -23.99
CA GLY A 122 13.02 -4.97 -25.37
C GLY A 122 12.35 -6.33 -25.63
N SER A 123 12.86 -7.41 -25.02
CA SER A 123 12.26 -8.74 -25.13
C SER A 123 10.89 -8.80 -24.43
N PHE A 124 10.74 -8.15 -23.28
CA PHE A 124 9.44 -8.03 -22.60
C PHE A 124 8.45 -7.19 -23.41
N PHE A 125 8.90 -6.08 -23.99
CA PHE A 125 8.05 -5.23 -24.82
C PHE A 125 7.60 -5.93 -26.10
N GLY A 126 8.41 -6.84 -26.65
CA GLY A 126 8.05 -7.67 -27.80
C GLY A 126 6.85 -8.59 -27.58
N VAL A 127 6.49 -8.88 -26.32
CA VAL A 127 5.33 -9.72 -25.98
C VAL A 127 4.15 -8.91 -25.43
N LEU A 128 4.19 -7.57 -25.48
CA LEU A 128 3.06 -6.75 -25.03
C LEU A 128 1.91 -6.81 -26.06
N PRO A 129 0.67 -7.11 -25.64
CA PRO A 129 -0.49 -7.04 -26.53
C PRO A 129 -0.72 -5.64 -27.10
N SER A 130 -0.81 -5.53 -28.42
CA SER A 130 -0.95 -4.24 -29.13
C SER A 130 -2.24 -3.49 -28.83
N ASP A 131 -3.28 -4.21 -28.39
CA ASP A 131 -4.60 -3.65 -28.12
C ASP A 131 -4.66 -2.89 -26.79
N PHE A 132 -3.61 -2.98 -25.97
CA PHE A 132 -3.52 -2.35 -24.66
C PHE A 132 -2.45 -1.25 -24.67
N ARG A 133 -2.74 -0.15 -23.98
CA ARG A 133 -1.73 0.86 -23.65
C ARG A 133 -1.01 0.49 -22.37
N PHE A 134 0.29 0.77 -22.32
CA PHE A 134 1.14 0.48 -21.16
C PHE A 134 1.87 1.72 -20.67
N ALA A 135 2.06 1.78 -19.35
CA ALA A 135 2.98 2.71 -18.71
C ALA A 135 4.00 1.92 -17.90
N ILE A 136 5.27 2.32 -17.91
CA ILE A 136 6.33 1.67 -17.13
C ILE A 136 6.94 2.63 -16.13
N GLU A 137 7.11 2.12 -14.92
CA GLU A 137 7.63 2.87 -13.81
C GLU A 137 8.90 2.20 -13.27
N PHE A 138 10.02 2.86 -13.52
CA PHE A 138 11.31 2.45 -13.03
C PHE A 138 11.51 2.86 -11.57
N ARG A 139 12.38 2.12 -10.87
CA ARG A 139 12.78 2.37 -9.46
C ARG A 139 14.30 2.42 -9.29
N ASP A 140 15.02 2.43 -10.40
CA ASP A 140 16.48 2.40 -10.45
C ASP A 140 16.94 3.52 -11.41
N PRO A 141 17.81 4.44 -10.97
CA PRO A 141 18.22 5.60 -11.76
C PRO A 141 18.99 5.22 -13.03
N SER A 142 19.51 3.98 -13.11
CA SER A 142 20.16 3.50 -14.32
C SER A 142 19.22 3.50 -15.54
N TRP A 143 17.90 3.56 -15.39
CA TRP A 143 16.98 3.66 -16.53
C TRP A 143 16.79 5.06 -17.10
N LEU A 144 17.21 6.13 -16.40
CA LEU A 144 16.99 7.50 -16.85
C LEU A 144 18.04 7.94 -17.88
N ARG A 145 17.89 7.46 -19.12
CA ARG A 145 18.82 7.71 -20.23
C ARG A 145 18.15 7.59 -21.61
N ASP A 146 18.82 8.14 -22.62
CA ASP A 146 18.29 8.24 -24.00
C ASP A 146 17.93 6.91 -24.64
N GLU A 147 18.69 5.85 -24.38
CA GLU A 147 18.40 4.51 -24.91
C GLU A 147 17.06 3.98 -24.39
N THR A 148 16.72 4.28 -23.14
CA THR A 148 15.42 3.94 -22.56
C THR A 148 14.31 4.71 -23.25
N TRP A 149 14.47 6.03 -23.43
CA TRP A 149 13.45 6.88 -24.07
C TRP A 149 13.12 6.40 -25.48
N LYS A 150 14.16 6.15 -26.30
CA LYS A 150 13.99 5.61 -27.66
C LYS A 150 13.31 4.25 -27.70
N LEU A 151 13.57 3.39 -26.71
CA LEU A 151 12.91 2.09 -26.61
C LEU A 151 11.43 2.25 -26.24
N LEU A 152 11.11 3.12 -25.29
CA LEU A 152 9.74 3.40 -24.88
C LEU A 152 8.92 3.99 -26.03
N GLU A 153 9.48 4.95 -26.77
CA GLU A 153 8.86 5.53 -27.97
C GLU A 153 8.60 4.48 -29.05
N ARG A 154 9.58 3.62 -29.32
CA ARG A 154 9.44 2.54 -30.32
C ARG A 154 8.27 1.60 -30.01
N TYR A 155 8.09 1.25 -28.74
CA TYR A 155 7.05 0.33 -28.30
C TYR A 155 5.77 1.04 -27.81
N ARG A 156 5.69 2.37 -27.93
CA ARG A 156 4.56 3.18 -27.45
C ARG A 156 4.20 2.93 -25.99
N VAL A 157 5.23 2.77 -25.15
CA VAL A 157 5.07 2.60 -23.70
C VAL A 157 5.31 3.94 -23.04
N ALA A 158 4.37 4.38 -22.19
CA ALA A 158 4.51 5.63 -21.46
C ALA A 158 5.54 5.49 -20.33
N TYR A 159 6.47 6.43 -20.25
CA TYR A 159 7.27 6.60 -19.05
C TYR A 159 6.38 7.15 -17.91
N THR A 160 6.43 6.49 -16.75
CA THR A 160 5.78 6.97 -15.54
C THR A 160 6.69 7.99 -14.84
N ILE A 161 6.25 9.24 -14.83
CA ILE A 161 6.89 10.36 -14.16
C ILE A 161 6.53 10.29 -12.66
N VAL A 162 7.53 10.23 -11.79
CA VAL A 162 7.33 9.97 -10.35
C VAL A 162 7.77 11.13 -9.47
N ASP A 163 7.04 11.40 -8.39
CA ASP A 163 7.56 12.08 -7.21
C ASP A 163 7.84 11.02 -6.14
N GLU A 164 9.10 10.68 -5.93
CA GLU A 164 9.52 9.72 -4.89
C GLU A 164 10.95 9.98 -4.40
N PRO A 165 11.38 9.40 -3.27
CA PRO A 165 12.73 9.64 -2.74
C PRO A 165 13.89 9.04 -3.56
N LEU A 166 13.63 8.07 -4.43
CA LEU A 166 14.69 7.36 -5.17
C LEU A 166 15.09 8.02 -6.48
N LEU A 167 14.13 8.63 -7.18
CA LEU A 167 14.29 9.11 -8.53
C LEU A 167 13.94 10.59 -8.61
N PRO A 168 14.68 11.38 -9.42
CA PRO A 168 14.28 12.75 -9.69
C PRO A 168 12.97 12.78 -10.50
N PRO A 169 12.13 13.81 -10.32
CA PRO A 169 10.85 13.96 -11.03
C PRO A 169 11.06 14.46 -12.47
N THR A 170 11.74 13.64 -13.26
CA THR A 170 12.09 13.88 -14.67
C THR A 170 10.83 13.78 -15.52
N ALA A 171 10.43 14.86 -16.20
CA ALA A 171 9.22 14.85 -17.01
C ALA A 171 9.56 14.51 -18.47
N MET A 172 9.24 13.29 -18.90
CA MET A 172 9.39 12.83 -20.29
C MET A 172 8.08 12.21 -20.76
N VAL A 173 7.66 12.54 -21.99
CA VAL A 173 6.49 11.97 -22.64
C VAL A 173 6.99 11.12 -23.81
N THR A 174 6.74 9.81 -23.74
CA THR A 174 7.28 8.82 -24.69
C THR A 174 6.22 8.19 -25.59
N THR A 175 4.94 8.56 -25.43
CA THR A 175 3.84 8.11 -26.30
C THR A 175 2.67 9.10 -26.20
N ASP A 176 1.59 8.82 -26.90
CA ASP A 176 0.29 9.50 -26.89
C ASP A 176 -0.38 9.63 -25.51
N ILE A 177 0.09 8.94 -24.48
CA ILE A 177 -0.34 9.11 -23.09
C ILE A 177 0.84 9.50 -22.19
N ALA A 178 0.58 10.34 -21.20
CA ALA A 178 1.51 10.61 -20.11
C ALA A 178 1.00 9.98 -18.80
N TYR A 179 1.90 9.39 -18.01
CA TYR A 179 1.55 8.77 -16.74
C TYR A 179 2.35 9.41 -15.59
N MET A 180 1.68 9.81 -14.53
CA MET A 180 2.29 10.49 -13.38
C MET A 180 1.89 9.85 -12.06
N ARG A 181 2.82 9.73 -11.11
CA ARG A 181 2.53 9.21 -9.77
C ARG A 181 3.21 10.03 -8.68
N TRP A 182 2.44 10.43 -7.68
CA TRP A 182 2.95 11.14 -6.50
C TRP A 182 3.00 10.17 -5.32
N HIS A 183 4.19 9.71 -4.95
CA HIS A 183 4.35 8.74 -3.87
C HIS A 183 4.53 9.38 -2.50
N GLY A 184 4.92 10.63 -2.40
CA GLY A 184 5.34 11.28 -1.16
C GLY A 184 6.85 11.27 -0.97
N ARG A 185 7.31 12.13 -0.08
CA ARG A 185 8.74 12.30 0.28
C ARG A 185 9.03 11.86 1.72
N GLY A 186 8.21 10.95 2.25
CA GLY A 186 8.35 10.42 3.61
C GLY A 186 9.62 9.57 3.79
N LYS A 187 9.82 9.03 5.00
CA LYS A 187 10.97 8.16 5.31
C LYS A 187 10.70 6.68 5.12
N ARG A 188 9.82 6.08 5.91
CA ARG A 188 9.26 4.73 5.72
C ARG A 188 7.99 4.60 6.56
N PRO A 189 6.82 4.33 5.96
CA PRO A 189 6.56 4.27 4.51
C PRO A 189 6.69 5.65 3.83
N TRP A 190 7.25 5.70 2.61
CA TRP A 190 7.41 6.97 1.83
C TRP A 190 6.08 7.67 1.55
N TYR A 191 5.02 6.87 1.45
CA TYR A 191 3.68 7.29 1.10
C TYR A 191 2.80 7.73 2.26
N ASN A 192 3.29 7.69 3.51
CA ASN A 192 2.68 8.47 4.58
C ASN A 192 3.24 9.90 4.54
N TYR A 193 2.72 10.69 3.61
CA TYR A 193 3.20 12.03 3.35
C TYR A 193 2.04 12.93 2.98
N HIS A 194 1.91 14.05 3.69
CA HIS A 194 1.01 15.11 3.30
C HIS A 194 1.82 16.16 2.54
N TYR A 195 1.62 16.26 1.22
CA TYR A 195 2.30 17.29 0.43
C TYR A 195 1.83 18.66 0.87
N LYS A 196 2.76 19.60 0.98
CA LYS A 196 2.39 21.01 1.07
C LYS A 196 2.12 21.58 -0.31
N VAL A 197 1.36 22.68 -0.37
CA VAL A 197 1.04 23.36 -1.63
C VAL A 197 2.30 23.74 -2.39
N GLU A 198 3.33 24.24 -1.69
CA GLU A 198 4.60 24.68 -2.31
C GLU A 198 5.38 23.50 -2.92
N GLU A 199 5.12 22.26 -2.48
CA GLU A 199 5.72 21.06 -3.06
C GLU A 199 4.98 20.57 -4.30
N LEU A 200 3.72 20.95 -4.45
CA LEU A 200 2.85 20.60 -5.57
C LEU A 200 2.91 21.66 -6.69
N GLU A 201 3.14 22.94 -6.36
CA GLU A 201 3.28 24.02 -7.34
C GLU A 201 4.27 23.70 -8.48
N PRO A 202 5.47 23.13 -8.24
CA PRO A 202 6.40 22.78 -9.31
C PRO A 202 5.91 21.68 -10.26
N TRP A 203 4.85 20.95 -9.90
CA TRP A 203 4.23 19.92 -10.75
C TRP A 203 3.26 20.51 -11.77
N ILE A 204 2.67 21.66 -11.50
CA ILE A 204 1.70 22.32 -12.39
C ILE A 204 2.26 22.56 -13.80
N PRO A 205 3.45 23.18 -13.98
CA PRO A 205 4.03 23.32 -15.32
C PRO A 205 4.35 21.97 -15.98
N LYS A 206 4.79 20.96 -15.21
CA LYS A 206 5.08 19.61 -15.75
C LYS A 206 3.82 18.91 -16.27
N VAL A 207 2.71 19.01 -15.53
CA VAL A 207 1.41 18.47 -15.96
C VAL A 207 0.93 19.17 -17.23
N LYS A 208 1.04 20.51 -17.29
CA LYS A 208 0.65 21.29 -18.49
C LYS A 208 1.53 20.95 -19.69
N GLU A 209 2.83 20.82 -19.49
CA GLU A 209 3.76 20.42 -20.56
C GLU A 209 3.44 19.01 -21.06
N ALA A 210 3.22 18.05 -20.17
CA ALA A 210 2.85 16.69 -20.57
C ALA A 210 1.51 16.67 -21.32
N ALA A 211 0.52 17.46 -20.87
CA ALA A 211 -0.77 17.60 -21.55
C ALA A 211 -0.67 18.26 -22.93
N SER A 212 0.40 19.02 -23.21
CA SER A 212 0.66 19.58 -24.55
C SER A 212 1.27 18.56 -25.53
N LYS A 213 1.82 17.47 -25.01
CA LYS A 213 2.57 16.45 -25.78
C LYS A 213 1.84 15.11 -25.89
N ALA A 214 0.88 14.85 -25.01
CA ALA A 214 0.08 13.63 -24.96
C ALA A 214 -1.40 13.94 -25.16
N GLU A 215 -2.15 13.01 -25.73
CA GLU A 215 -3.62 13.08 -25.86
C GLU A 215 -4.30 13.07 -24.50
N ILE A 216 -3.72 12.34 -23.53
CA ILE A 216 -4.26 12.23 -22.17
C ILE A 216 -3.16 12.06 -21.14
N VAL A 217 -3.30 12.79 -20.03
CA VAL A 217 -2.46 12.62 -18.83
C VAL A 217 -3.24 11.80 -17.80
N TYR A 218 -2.70 10.66 -17.39
CA TYR A 218 -3.16 9.89 -16.24
C TYR A 218 -2.26 10.20 -15.04
N GLY A 219 -2.81 10.72 -13.95
CA GLY A 219 -2.04 11.07 -12.76
C GLY A 219 -2.66 10.53 -11.48
N TYR A 220 -1.85 9.89 -10.64
CA TYR A 220 -2.35 9.23 -9.43
C TYR A 220 -1.55 9.57 -8.18
N PHE A 221 -2.25 10.09 -7.18
CA PHE A 221 -1.72 10.29 -5.83
C PHE A 221 -1.74 8.97 -5.07
N ASN A 222 -0.55 8.51 -4.65
CA ASN A 222 -0.37 7.25 -3.92
C ASN A 222 -0.02 7.47 -2.44
N ASN A 223 0.04 8.72 -1.98
CA ASN A 223 0.24 9.09 -0.58
C ASN A 223 -1.06 8.93 0.26
N HIS A 224 -1.65 7.74 0.21
CA HIS A 224 -3.05 7.46 0.58
C HIS A 224 -3.35 7.50 2.10
N TYR A 225 -2.37 7.62 2.98
CA TYR A 225 -2.64 7.66 4.42
C TYR A 225 -3.53 8.84 4.80
N HIS A 226 -4.42 8.63 5.77
CA HIS A 226 -5.23 9.66 6.42
C HIS A 226 -6.17 10.49 5.51
N GLY A 227 -6.19 10.24 4.19
CA GLY A 227 -6.90 11.05 3.20
C GLY A 227 -6.02 12.03 2.42
N TYR A 228 -4.70 12.07 2.65
CA TYR A 228 -3.81 13.06 2.02
C TYR A 228 -3.82 12.99 0.49
N ALA A 229 -3.86 11.80 -0.09
CA ALA A 229 -3.98 11.64 -1.55
C ALA A 229 -5.24 12.29 -2.13
N VAL A 230 -6.34 12.31 -1.39
CA VAL A 230 -7.60 12.94 -1.82
C VAL A 230 -7.44 14.46 -1.83
N GLU A 231 -6.97 15.02 -0.71
CA GLU A 231 -6.72 16.46 -0.56
C GLU A 231 -5.73 16.97 -1.60
N ASN A 232 -4.56 16.34 -1.70
CA ASN A 232 -3.51 16.78 -2.61
C ASN A 232 -3.92 16.66 -4.08
N CYS A 233 -4.72 15.64 -4.43
CA CYS A 233 -5.27 15.54 -5.79
C CYS A 233 -6.24 16.68 -6.10
N LEU A 234 -7.12 17.05 -5.16
CA LEU A 234 -8.07 18.14 -5.33
C LEU A 234 -7.36 19.50 -5.39
N GLN A 235 -6.32 19.71 -4.57
CA GLN A 235 -5.46 20.89 -4.63
C GLN A 235 -4.78 21.03 -5.99
N VAL A 236 -4.24 19.94 -6.57
CA VAL A 236 -3.63 20.00 -7.91
C VAL A 236 -4.68 20.28 -9.00
N LEU A 237 -5.88 19.70 -8.91
CA LEU A 237 -6.97 20.03 -9.83
C LEU A 237 -7.36 21.52 -9.77
N GLU A 238 -7.38 22.10 -8.56
CA GLU A 238 -7.61 23.54 -8.35
C GLU A 238 -6.49 24.39 -8.94
N MET A 239 -5.23 24.09 -8.62
CA MET A 239 -4.05 24.81 -9.16
C MET A 239 -3.94 24.72 -10.69
N LEU A 240 -4.45 23.65 -11.30
CA LEU A 240 -4.54 23.50 -12.75
C LEU A 240 -5.69 24.30 -13.37
N GLY A 241 -6.65 24.78 -12.56
CA GLY A 241 -7.84 25.48 -13.03
C GLY A 241 -8.89 24.55 -13.64
N VAL A 242 -8.88 23.26 -13.31
CA VAL A 242 -9.77 22.24 -13.90
C VAL A 242 -10.66 21.53 -12.86
N ILE A 243 -10.69 22.05 -11.64
CA ILE A 243 -11.55 21.54 -10.57
C ILE A 243 -13.03 21.77 -10.91
N THR A 244 -13.87 20.76 -10.69
CA THR A 244 -15.34 20.90 -10.83
C THR A 244 -15.98 21.44 -9.54
N PRO A 245 -17.22 21.96 -9.58
CA PRO A 245 -17.93 22.37 -8.37
C PRO A 245 -18.02 21.27 -7.30
N GLU A 246 -18.30 20.03 -7.69
CA GLU A 246 -18.38 18.89 -6.77
C GLU A 246 -17.02 18.55 -6.15
N GLN A 247 -15.94 18.73 -6.90
CA GLN A 247 -14.57 18.54 -6.41
C GLN A 247 -14.15 19.67 -5.47
N ALA A 248 -14.57 20.90 -5.71
CA ALA A 248 -14.32 22.03 -4.82
C ALA A 248 -15.03 21.86 -3.47
N GLU A 249 -16.28 21.39 -3.47
CA GLU A 249 -17.01 21.04 -2.24
C GLU A 249 -16.34 19.88 -1.48
N ALA A 250 -15.91 18.84 -2.20
CA ALA A 250 -15.15 17.74 -1.61
C ALA A 250 -13.83 18.22 -1.00
N LYS A 251 -13.14 19.17 -1.65
CA LYS A 251 -11.90 19.76 -1.15
C LYS A 251 -12.12 20.47 0.18
N GLN A 252 -13.14 21.34 0.25
CA GLN A 252 -13.52 22.02 1.50
C GLN A 252 -13.87 21.03 2.61
N THR A 253 -14.56 19.95 2.28
CA THR A 253 -14.91 18.89 3.25
C THR A 253 -13.66 18.22 3.82
N VAL A 254 -12.69 17.88 2.95
CA VAL A 254 -11.44 17.23 3.34
C VAL A 254 -10.55 18.19 4.15
N GLU A 255 -10.39 19.44 3.71
CA GLU A 255 -9.63 20.48 4.40
C GLU A 255 -10.21 20.75 5.80
N GLY A 256 -11.53 20.94 5.89
CA GLY A 256 -12.23 21.13 7.16
C GLY A 256 -12.08 19.92 8.11
N PHE A 257 -12.03 18.70 7.59
CA PHE A 257 -11.73 17.51 8.39
C PHE A 257 -10.33 17.58 9.01
N PHE A 258 -9.32 18.06 8.26
CA PHE A 258 -7.97 18.20 8.79
C PHE A 258 -7.81 19.38 9.74
N GLU A 259 -8.51 20.49 9.52
CA GLU A 259 -8.53 21.63 10.44
C GLU A 259 -9.12 21.25 11.81
N VAL A 260 -10.30 20.61 11.83
CA VAL A 260 -10.91 20.14 13.08
C VAL A 260 -9.99 19.17 13.81
N LYS A 261 -9.33 18.27 13.07
CA LYS A 261 -8.38 17.30 13.62
C LYS A 261 -7.09 17.94 14.15
N ALA A 262 -6.71 19.11 13.66
CA ALA A 262 -5.56 19.88 14.14
C ALA A 262 -5.88 20.71 15.39
N VAL A 263 -7.13 21.17 15.54
CA VAL A 263 -7.59 21.98 16.70
C VAL A 263 -7.85 21.12 17.94
N VAL A 264 -8.21 19.85 17.78
CA VAL A 264 -8.34 18.92 18.93
C VAL A 264 -6.93 18.59 19.46
N PRO A 265 -6.57 18.94 20.72
CA PRO A 265 -5.28 18.62 21.29
C PRO A 265 -5.02 17.11 21.21
N THR A 266 -3.84 16.75 20.71
CA THR A 266 -3.33 15.38 20.65
C THR A 266 -3.08 14.81 22.04
N THR A 267 -4.14 14.45 22.77
CA THR A 267 -4.11 13.50 23.90
C THR A 267 -4.60 12.11 23.51
N LEU A 268 -4.82 11.87 22.21
CA LEU A 268 -5.18 10.56 21.65
C LEU A 268 -4.29 10.29 20.43
N GLU A 269 -3.06 9.84 20.68
CA GLU A 269 -2.20 9.30 19.62
C GLU A 269 -2.83 8.05 18.99
N LYS A 270 -2.82 8.08 17.66
CA LYS A 270 -3.55 7.18 16.77
C LYS A 270 -3.03 5.75 16.85
N ARG A 271 -3.96 4.86 17.19
CA ARG A 271 -3.87 3.40 17.18
C ARG A 271 -3.51 2.87 15.78
N PRO A 272 -2.46 2.07 15.61
CA PRO A 272 -2.35 1.20 14.44
C PRO A 272 -3.27 0.00 14.65
N ILE A 273 -4.51 0.11 14.16
CA ILE A 273 -5.46 -1.00 14.15
C ILE A 273 -5.04 -1.96 13.03
N THR A 274 -4.26 -2.98 13.35
CA THR A 274 -4.04 -4.12 12.45
C THR A 274 -5.37 -4.80 12.16
N LEU A 275 -5.53 -5.27 10.92
CA LEU A 275 -6.73 -5.85 10.28
C LEU A 275 -7.43 -7.02 11.01
N THR A 276 -6.97 -7.40 12.20
CA THR A 276 -7.55 -8.44 13.06
C THR A 276 -8.67 -7.94 13.97
N ALA A 277 -8.83 -6.63 14.18
CA ALA A 277 -9.82 -6.09 15.12
C ALA A 277 -11.30 -6.17 14.68
N PHE A 278 -11.64 -6.90 13.60
CA PHE A 278 -12.99 -6.87 13.01
C PHE A 278 -13.63 -8.25 12.75
N MET A 279 -13.08 -9.35 13.27
CA MET A 279 -13.70 -10.68 13.14
C MET A 279 -13.38 -11.57 14.36
N PRO A 280 -14.05 -11.39 15.52
CA PRO A 280 -13.82 -12.25 16.69
C PRO A 280 -14.01 -13.74 16.36
N GLU A 281 -15.03 -14.07 15.55
CA GLU A 281 -15.28 -15.45 15.08
C GLU A 281 -14.13 -16.04 14.24
N LYS A 282 -13.35 -15.20 13.55
CA LYS A 282 -12.18 -15.64 12.77
C LYS A 282 -10.98 -15.86 13.67
N ILE A 283 -10.77 -15.03 14.70
CA ILE A 283 -9.68 -15.17 15.68
C ILE A 283 -9.84 -16.48 16.47
N ASP A 284 -11.07 -16.84 16.84
CA ASP A 284 -11.35 -18.09 17.56
C ASP A 284 -10.99 -19.34 16.74
N ARG A 285 -11.06 -19.24 15.41
CA ARG A 285 -10.69 -20.31 14.47
C ARG A 285 -9.24 -20.25 14.01
N MET A 286 -8.49 -19.19 14.35
CA MET A 286 -7.10 -19.07 13.93
C MET A 286 -6.22 -20.09 14.65
N GLU A 287 -5.37 -20.74 13.86
CA GLU A 287 -4.31 -21.59 14.36
C GLU A 287 -3.14 -20.74 14.86
N PHE A 288 -2.29 -21.31 15.70
CA PHE A 288 -1.13 -20.61 16.28
C PHE A 288 -0.26 -19.87 15.26
N GLN A 289 -0.02 -20.44 14.08
CA GLN A 289 0.81 -19.78 13.08
C GLN A 289 0.12 -18.49 12.59
N GLU A 290 -1.19 -18.54 12.36
CA GLU A 290 -1.95 -17.37 11.94
C GLU A 290 -1.96 -16.32 13.05
N LEU A 291 -2.21 -16.72 14.30
CA LEU A 291 -2.15 -15.84 15.48
C LEU A 291 -0.78 -15.20 15.65
N LEU A 292 0.30 -15.95 15.46
CA LEU A 292 1.65 -15.42 15.56
C LEU A 292 1.92 -14.35 14.48
N HIS A 293 1.40 -14.55 13.26
CA HIS A 293 1.53 -13.58 12.17
C HIS A 293 0.69 -12.31 12.39
N VAL A 294 -0.28 -12.32 13.30
CA VAL A 294 -0.99 -11.10 13.73
C VAL A 294 -0.05 -10.15 14.48
N PHE A 295 0.86 -10.72 15.28
CA PHE A 295 1.76 -9.95 16.13
C PHE A 295 3.14 -9.73 15.52
N MET A 296 3.52 -10.47 14.48
CA MET A 296 4.87 -10.48 13.91
C MET A 296 4.86 -10.70 12.39
N ASP A 297 5.66 -9.92 11.66
CA ASP A 297 5.92 -10.21 10.24
C ASP A 297 6.79 -11.48 10.07
N GLY A 298 6.82 -12.03 8.84
CA GLY A 298 7.60 -13.23 8.54
C GLY A 298 9.11 -13.09 8.80
N GLY A 299 9.67 -11.88 8.71
CA GLY A 299 11.07 -11.61 9.05
C GLY A 299 11.33 -11.70 10.56
N ARG A 300 10.42 -11.17 11.38
CA ARG A 300 10.44 -11.32 12.84
C ARG A 300 10.21 -12.76 13.26
N VAL A 301 9.31 -13.50 12.61
CA VAL A 301 9.13 -14.95 12.86
C VAL A 301 10.41 -15.73 12.56
N LYS A 302 11.08 -15.45 11.44
CA LYS A 302 12.38 -16.08 11.10
C LYS A 302 13.46 -15.77 12.14
N ARG A 303 13.53 -14.50 12.59
CA ARG A 303 14.47 -14.09 13.65
C ARG A 303 14.16 -14.72 15.01
N ALA A 304 12.88 -14.90 15.35
CA ALA A 304 12.46 -15.61 16.55
C ALA A 304 12.91 -17.07 16.51
N LYS A 305 12.67 -17.78 15.41
CA LYS A 305 13.16 -19.17 15.20
C LYS A 305 14.68 -19.30 15.31
N GLY A 306 15.43 -18.25 15.01
CA GLY A 306 16.90 -18.21 15.10
C GLY A 306 17.47 -18.11 16.52
N ILE A 307 16.64 -17.80 17.54
CA ILE A 307 17.06 -17.86 18.95
C ILE A 307 17.08 -19.34 19.35
N LYS A 308 18.20 -19.82 19.92
CA LYS A 308 18.34 -21.22 20.34
C LYS A 308 17.49 -21.46 21.59
N ASP A 309 16.91 -22.65 21.72
CA ASP A 309 16.01 -22.98 22.85
C ASP A 309 16.71 -22.82 24.20
N LYS A 310 18.00 -23.19 24.28
CA LYS A 310 18.85 -23.01 25.48
C LYS A 310 19.08 -21.56 25.91
N GLU A 311 18.75 -20.59 25.05
CA GLU A 311 18.85 -19.16 25.38
C GLU A 311 17.57 -18.62 26.03
N VAL A 312 16.56 -19.46 26.21
CA VAL A 312 15.29 -19.12 26.84
C VAL A 312 15.06 -20.02 28.04
N ALA A 313 14.97 -19.43 29.23
CA ALA A 313 14.54 -20.10 30.44
C ALA A 313 13.08 -19.71 30.72
N ILE A 314 12.16 -20.65 30.55
CA ILE A 314 10.77 -20.47 30.99
C ILE A 314 10.73 -20.65 32.51
N GLN A 315 10.43 -19.58 33.24
CA GLN A 315 10.43 -19.57 34.71
C GLN A 315 9.07 -19.99 35.24
N GLU A 316 8.00 -19.54 34.60
CA GLU A 316 6.63 -19.78 35.06
C GLU A 316 5.66 -19.75 33.88
N VAL A 317 4.72 -20.69 33.85
CA VAL A 317 3.58 -20.69 32.92
C VAL A 317 2.35 -21.14 33.71
N THR A 318 1.48 -20.19 34.03
CA THR A 318 0.21 -20.43 34.71
C THR A 318 -0.94 -19.82 33.89
N ASP A 319 -2.17 -20.00 34.35
CA ASP A 319 -3.33 -19.33 33.75
C ASP A 319 -3.33 -17.81 33.95
N ASP A 320 -2.52 -17.32 34.89
CA ASP A 320 -2.46 -15.91 35.27
C ASP A 320 -1.24 -15.20 34.71
N GLN A 321 -0.12 -15.91 34.48
CA GLN A 321 1.09 -15.28 33.97
C GLN A 321 2.03 -16.22 33.22
N VAL A 322 2.84 -15.63 32.34
CA VAL A 322 4.01 -16.28 31.73
C VAL A 322 5.25 -15.46 32.06
N ARG A 323 6.22 -16.07 32.75
CA ARG A 323 7.54 -15.48 33.02
C ARG A 323 8.63 -16.25 32.29
N ALA A 324 9.50 -15.52 31.61
CA ALA A 324 10.64 -16.10 30.93
C ALA A 324 11.84 -15.15 30.95
N LEU A 325 13.03 -15.73 30.96
CA LEU A 325 14.29 -15.03 30.76
C LEU A 325 14.86 -15.43 29.40
N ILE A 326 15.14 -14.46 28.54
CA ILE A 326 15.73 -14.66 27.21
C ILE A 326 17.11 -14.03 27.23
N ARG A 327 18.14 -14.84 27.47
CA ARG A 327 19.50 -14.38 27.80
C ARG A 327 19.47 -13.44 29.02
N GLU A 328 19.75 -12.16 28.83
CA GLU A 328 19.68 -11.10 29.85
C GLU A 328 18.31 -10.38 29.93
N TYR A 329 17.38 -10.66 29.02
CA TYR A 329 16.11 -9.95 28.92
C TYR A 329 14.96 -10.65 29.66
N HIS A 330 14.20 -9.90 30.44
CA HIS A 330 13.06 -10.37 31.21
C HIS A 330 11.77 -10.24 30.43
N LEU A 331 10.92 -11.26 30.43
CA LEU A 331 9.57 -11.22 29.90
C LEU A 331 8.57 -11.61 30.99
N LEU A 332 7.58 -10.75 31.21
CA LEU A 332 6.39 -11.05 31.99
C LEU A 332 5.15 -10.76 31.14
N ILE A 333 4.33 -11.77 30.90
CA ILE A 333 2.98 -11.62 30.35
C ILE A 333 2.02 -11.85 31.51
N ASP A 334 1.44 -10.77 32.00
CA ASP A 334 0.46 -10.76 33.08
C ASP A 334 -0.95 -10.78 32.48
N LEU A 335 -1.61 -11.94 32.55
CA LEU A 335 -2.94 -12.14 31.99
C LEU A 335 -4.05 -11.54 32.86
N GLN A 336 -3.77 -11.25 34.14
CA GLN A 336 -4.71 -10.63 35.07
C GLN A 336 -4.77 -9.12 34.84
N ASN A 337 -3.61 -8.47 34.86
CA ASN A 337 -3.48 -7.03 34.65
C ASN A 337 -3.42 -6.64 33.16
N ARG A 338 -3.48 -7.65 32.27
CA ARG A 338 -3.42 -7.48 30.81
C ARG A 338 -2.17 -6.70 30.38
N ALA A 339 -1.02 -7.07 30.92
CA ALA A 339 0.23 -6.38 30.64
C ALA A 339 1.28 -7.32 30.06
N ILE A 340 2.08 -6.81 29.12
CA ILE A 340 3.31 -7.47 28.65
C ILE A 340 4.47 -6.55 28.95
N LEU A 341 5.35 -7.01 29.83
CA LEU A 341 6.54 -6.32 30.26
C LEU A 341 7.77 -7.01 29.69
N HIS A 342 8.61 -6.26 28.98
CA HIS A 342 9.85 -6.77 28.43
C HIS A 342 10.90 -5.66 28.30
N ASP A 343 12.18 -5.99 28.33
CA ASP A 343 13.30 -5.01 28.41
C ASP A 343 14.28 -5.10 27.22
N CYS A 344 13.97 -5.84 26.15
CA CYS A 344 14.89 -5.89 25.02
C CYS A 344 14.90 -4.61 24.18
N ALA A 345 16.02 -4.34 23.52
CA ALA A 345 16.20 -3.14 22.69
C ALA A 345 15.18 -2.97 21.55
N ASP A 346 14.61 -4.07 21.03
CA ASP A 346 13.56 -4.04 19.99
C ASP A 346 12.16 -3.82 20.59
N TRP A 347 12.00 -3.95 21.91
CA TRP A 347 10.70 -3.86 22.59
C TRP A 347 10.12 -2.46 22.60
N SER A 348 10.97 -1.44 22.78
CA SER A 348 10.55 -0.02 22.70
C SER A 348 9.89 0.33 21.37
N ARG A 349 10.29 -0.34 20.28
CA ARG A 349 9.69 -0.20 18.94
C ARG A 349 8.42 -1.03 18.76
N CYS A 350 8.23 -2.05 19.58
CA CYS A 350 7.08 -2.96 19.53
C CYS A 350 5.89 -2.45 20.38
N ILE A 351 6.16 -1.70 21.45
CA ILE A 351 5.16 -1.12 22.35
C ILE A 351 4.10 -0.28 21.61
N PRO A 352 4.46 0.73 20.77
CA PRO A 352 3.46 1.63 20.18
C PRO A 352 2.54 0.94 19.18
N VAL A 353 3.01 -0.17 18.60
CA VAL A 353 2.27 -0.96 17.59
C VAL A 353 1.63 -2.23 18.18
N LYS A 354 1.77 -2.46 19.49
CA LYS A 354 1.36 -3.68 20.21
C LYS A 354 1.72 -4.97 19.45
N GLN A 355 2.95 -5.03 18.95
CA GLN A 355 3.49 -6.20 18.24
C GLN A 355 4.45 -6.98 19.12
N PHE A 356 4.77 -8.21 18.74
CA PHE A 356 5.81 -8.97 19.43
C PHE A 356 7.17 -8.72 18.78
N CYS A 357 8.20 -8.60 19.63
CA CYS A 357 9.59 -8.68 19.19
C CYS A 357 9.98 -10.15 18.99
N LYS A 358 11.20 -10.39 18.48
CA LYS A 358 11.72 -11.76 18.27
C LYS A 358 11.76 -12.62 19.55
N HIS A 359 11.97 -12.02 20.72
CA HIS A 359 12.07 -12.76 21.99
C HIS A 359 10.69 -13.22 22.48
N VAL A 360 9.70 -12.34 22.49
CA VAL A 360 8.31 -12.71 22.84
C VAL A 360 7.79 -13.76 21.88
N GLY A 361 8.05 -13.61 20.58
CA GLY A 361 7.74 -14.63 19.58
C GLY A 361 8.40 -15.99 19.86
N LYS A 362 9.65 -15.99 20.32
CA LYS A 362 10.35 -17.22 20.70
C LYS A 362 9.73 -17.88 21.92
N VAL A 363 9.34 -17.11 22.94
CA VAL A 363 8.65 -17.64 24.13
C VAL A 363 7.31 -18.26 23.75
N MET A 364 6.52 -17.61 22.88
CA MET A 364 5.27 -18.20 22.36
C MET A 364 5.50 -19.54 21.64
N MET A 365 6.67 -19.76 21.03
CA MET A 365 7.03 -21.03 20.38
C MET A 365 7.47 -22.12 21.35
N LEU A 366 7.84 -21.77 22.60
CA LEU A 366 8.40 -22.71 23.58
C LEU A 366 7.42 -23.10 24.70
N ILE A 367 6.48 -22.23 25.05
CA ILE A 367 5.45 -22.58 26.04
C ILE A 367 4.44 -23.58 25.44
N PRO A 368 3.67 -24.30 26.27
CA PRO A 368 2.63 -25.22 25.80
C PRO A 368 1.72 -24.56 24.76
N ARG A 369 1.47 -25.29 23.67
CA ARG A 369 0.79 -24.77 22.47
C ARG A 369 -0.58 -24.16 22.79
N GLU A 370 -1.35 -24.83 23.63
CA GLU A 370 -2.67 -24.39 24.07
C GLU A 370 -2.60 -23.06 24.83
N MET A 371 -1.60 -22.92 25.72
CA MET A 371 -1.37 -21.68 26.45
C MET A 371 -0.98 -20.54 25.51
N ALA A 372 -0.06 -20.77 24.56
CA ALA A 372 0.33 -19.74 23.61
C ALA A 372 -0.85 -19.24 22.75
N VAL A 373 -1.71 -20.16 22.30
CA VAL A 373 -2.93 -19.83 21.56
C VAL A 373 -3.89 -19.03 22.44
N LYS A 374 -4.14 -19.48 23.68
CA LYS A 374 -5.00 -18.78 24.66
C LYS A 374 -4.52 -17.35 24.91
N VAL A 375 -3.23 -17.17 25.19
CA VAL A 375 -2.60 -15.86 25.41
C VAL A 375 -2.76 -14.97 24.19
N MET A 376 -2.36 -15.44 23.00
CA MET A 376 -2.43 -14.65 21.77
C MET A 376 -3.87 -14.31 21.37
N ARG A 377 -4.83 -15.22 21.55
CA ARG A 377 -6.25 -14.92 21.29
C ARG A 377 -6.78 -13.86 22.26
N LYS A 378 -6.50 -13.98 23.55
CA LYS A 378 -6.90 -12.99 24.56
C LYS A 378 -6.33 -11.61 24.23
N ILE A 379 -5.05 -11.53 23.87
CA ILE A 379 -4.42 -10.28 23.43
C ILE A 379 -5.03 -9.78 22.12
N CYS A 380 -5.37 -10.64 21.17
CA CYS A 380 -6.01 -10.24 19.91
C CYS A 380 -7.40 -9.64 20.13
N LEU A 381 -8.24 -10.31 20.93
CA LEU A 381 -9.63 -9.92 21.18
C LEU A 381 -9.73 -8.67 22.07
N GLU A 382 -8.85 -8.55 23.06
CA GLU A 382 -8.87 -7.45 24.03
C GLU A 382 -7.73 -6.44 23.78
N ARG A 383 -7.19 -6.39 22.56
CA ARG A 383 -5.91 -5.73 22.24
C ARG A 383 -5.79 -4.30 22.73
N GLU A 384 -6.88 -3.54 22.72
CA GLU A 384 -6.89 -2.16 23.20
C GLU A 384 -6.68 -2.06 24.72
N GLY A 385 -7.21 -3.02 25.48
CA GLY A 385 -7.07 -3.10 26.94
C GLY A 385 -5.77 -3.75 27.44
N TRP A 386 -4.92 -4.24 26.52
CA TRP A 386 -3.60 -4.78 26.87
C TRP A 386 -2.51 -3.70 26.87
N GLU A 387 -1.74 -3.59 27.94
CA GLU A 387 -0.61 -2.67 28.06
C GLU A 387 0.71 -3.36 27.66
N PHE A 388 1.49 -2.72 26.80
CA PHE A 388 2.84 -3.17 26.47
C PHE A 388 3.81 -2.17 27.12
N LYS A 389 4.61 -2.62 28.07
CA LYS A 389 5.46 -1.74 28.90
C LYS A 389 6.90 -2.25 28.95
N PRO A 390 7.88 -1.36 29.17
CA PRO A 390 9.23 -1.81 29.53
C PRO A 390 9.16 -2.64 30.83
N TYR A 391 9.94 -3.71 30.90
CA TYR A 391 10.18 -4.36 32.18
C TYR A 391 11.14 -3.48 32.99
N VAL A 392 10.66 -2.96 34.12
CA VAL A 392 11.47 -2.24 35.09
C VAL A 392 11.59 -3.17 36.28
N ALA A 393 12.84 -3.56 36.59
CA ALA A 393 13.15 -4.48 37.68
C ALA A 393 12.79 -3.89 39.05
#